data_AF-A0A438MPC9-F1
#
_entry.id   AF-A0A438MPC9-F1
#
_cell.length_a   1.000
_cell.length_b   1.000
_cell.length_c   1.000
_cell.angle_alpha   90.00
_cell.angle_beta   90.00
_cell.angle_gamma   90.00
#
_symmetry.space_group_name_H-M   'P 1'
#
loop_
_entity.id
_entity.type
_entity.pdbx_description
1 polymer ?
#
loop_
_entity_poly.entity_id
_entity_poly.type
_entity_poly.pdbx_seq_one_letter_code
_entity_poly.pdbx_strand_id
1 'polypeptide(L)'
;MKKIAAVAGLVVVAALGGTSAAGDGIDQHEVSQEQYQTLIAQCQYANTARARTQCREEVKARYRIGKTDRSLDCRTFSGVTVCGTLRLSKAERQCTEDSTEQGVSFRRAEVECYAFS
;
A
#
# COMPACT_ATOMS: atom_id res chain seq x y z
N MET A 1 42.28 21.79 41.61
CA MET A 1 42.75 23.05 40.99
C MET A 1 42.99 22.83 39.50
N LYS A 2 42.08 23.29 38.62
CA LYS A 2 42.40 23.91 37.32
C LYS A 2 41.09 24.50 36.76
N LYS A 3 41.08 25.82 36.60
CA LYS A 3 40.01 26.63 35.98
C LYS A 3 40.34 26.76 34.50
N ILE A 4 39.40 26.50 33.59
CA ILE A 4 39.40 26.99 32.19
C ILE A 4 37.91 27.14 31.80
N ALA A 5 37.34 28.31 32.04
CA ALA A 5 37.18 29.43 31.09
C ALA A 5 36.06 29.19 30.07
N ALA A 6 35.01 29.99 30.24
CA ALA A 6 33.84 30.11 29.39
C ALA A 6 34.21 30.73 28.03
N VAL A 7 33.52 30.30 26.97
CA VAL A 7 33.32 31.13 25.78
C VAL A 7 31.83 31.20 25.51
N ALA A 8 31.31 32.40 25.68
CA ALA A 8 30.00 32.82 25.24
C ALA A 8 29.99 32.84 23.70
N GLY A 9 28.99 32.20 23.11
CA GLY A 9 28.68 32.27 21.69
C GLY A 9 27.18 32.42 21.53
N LEU A 10 26.73 33.67 21.55
CA LEU A 10 25.36 34.10 21.31
C LEU A 10 24.99 33.83 19.85
N VAL A 11 23.99 32.99 19.60
CA VAL A 11 23.33 32.91 18.30
C VAL A 11 21.83 33.04 18.53
N VAL A 12 21.32 34.23 18.21
CA VAL A 12 19.89 34.52 18.05
C VAL A 12 19.48 34.00 16.68
N VAL A 13 18.53 33.07 16.61
CA VAL A 13 17.80 32.77 15.36
C VAL A 13 16.30 32.95 15.61
N ALA A 14 15.70 33.63 14.63
CA ALA A 14 14.38 34.20 14.61
C ALA A 14 13.24 33.20 14.88
N ALA A 15 12.20 33.72 15.55
CA ALA A 15 10.87 33.14 15.48
C ALA A 15 10.32 33.31 14.05
N LEU A 16 10.02 32.18 13.40
CA LEU A 16 9.11 32.10 12.26
C LEU A 16 7.96 31.19 12.67
N GLY A 17 6.74 31.72 12.59
CA GLY A 17 5.51 30.97 12.78
C GLY A 17 5.17 30.07 11.59
N GLY A 18 4.29 29.08 11.84
CA GLY A 18 3.64 28.23 10.83
C GLY A 18 4.60 27.23 10.20
N THR A 19 4.41 25.92 10.27
CA THR A 19 3.19 25.13 10.11
C THR A 19 3.48 23.72 10.62
N SER A 20 2.40 23.02 10.97
CA SER A 20 2.33 21.62 11.39
C SER A 20 3.42 20.73 10.76
N ALA A 21 4.41 20.34 11.57
CA ALA A 21 5.22 19.16 11.26
C ALA A 21 4.35 17.91 11.52
N ALA A 22 3.37 17.69 10.65
CA ALA A 22 2.68 16.41 10.51
C ALA A 22 3.27 15.76 9.24
N GLY A 23 4.40 15.08 9.40
CA GLY A 23 5.14 14.56 8.26
C GLY A 23 6.24 13.58 8.60
N ASP A 24 6.15 12.86 9.73
CA ASP A 24 6.93 11.63 9.93
C ASP A 24 6.14 10.45 9.34
N GLY A 25 5.83 10.55 8.05
CA GLY A 25 5.07 9.53 7.33
C GLY A 25 5.84 9.16 6.09
N ILE A 26 6.35 7.93 6.04
CA ILE A 26 6.77 7.26 4.80
C ILE A 26 5.76 7.67 3.72
N ASP A 27 6.23 8.34 2.65
CA ASP A 27 5.37 8.93 1.63
C ASP A 27 4.33 7.91 1.15
N GLN A 28 3.10 8.03 1.66
CA GLN A 28 2.02 7.16 1.26
C GLN A 28 1.70 7.47 -0.20
N HIS A 29 1.55 6.41 -0.98
CA HIS A 29 1.29 6.48 -2.40
C HIS A 29 -0.11 7.04 -2.66
N GLU A 30 -0.20 8.17 -3.35
CA GLU A 30 -1.48 8.81 -3.65
C GLU A 30 -2.24 8.05 -4.74
N VAL A 31 -3.53 7.82 -4.51
CA VAL A 31 -4.45 7.21 -5.48
C VAL A 31 -5.76 7.97 -5.51
N SER A 32 -6.56 7.80 -6.57
CA SER A 32 -7.91 8.37 -6.61
C SER A 32 -8.80 7.70 -5.56
N GLN A 33 -9.92 8.35 -5.22
CA GLN A 33 -10.91 7.76 -4.33
C GLN A 33 -11.45 6.42 -4.85
N GLU A 34 -11.69 6.30 -6.16
CA GLU A 34 -12.14 5.06 -6.81
C GLU A 34 -11.08 3.95 -6.69
N GLN A 35 -9.82 4.26 -6.99
CA GLN A 35 -8.72 3.31 -6.85
C GLN A 35 -8.54 2.83 -5.41
N TYR A 36 -8.64 3.74 -4.44
CA TYR A 36 -8.60 3.39 -3.02
C TYR A 36 -9.76 2.47 -2.63
N GLN A 37 -10.96 2.71 -3.15
CA GLN A 37 -12.11 1.85 -2.92
C GLN A 37 -11.89 0.46 -3.51
N THR A 38 -11.33 0.33 -4.71
CA THR A 38 -10.96 -0.97 -5.29
C THR A 38 -9.93 -1.70 -4.44
N LEU A 39 -8.87 -1.00 -4.00
CA LEU A 39 -7.83 -1.55 -3.11
C LEU A 39 -8.40 -2.07 -1.79
N ILE A 40 -9.39 -1.38 -1.22
CA ILE A 40 -10.07 -1.85 0.00
C ILE A 40 -11.06 -2.99 -0.31
N ALA A 41 -11.82 -2.89 -1.39
CA ALA A 41 -12.85 -3.87 -1.76
C ALA A 41 -12.23 -5.24 -2.09
N GLN A 42 -11.11 -5.27 -2.80
CA GLN A 42 -10.43 -6.53 -3.14
C GLN A 42 -9.98 -7.32 -1.90
N CYS A 43 -9.84 -6.68 -0.74
CA CYS A 43 -9.52 -7.38 0.50
C CYS A 43 -10.61 -8.36 0.94
N GLN A 44 -11.82 -8.31 0.37
CA GLN A 44 -12.87 -9.30 0.65
C GLN A 44 -12.50 -10.71 0.20
N TYR A 45 -11.68 -10.81 -0.86
CA TYR A 45 -11.30 -12.08 -1.46
C TYR A 45 -10.26 -12.86 -0.65
N ALA A 46 -9.54 -12.21 0.27
CA ALA A 46 -8.59 -12.91 1.12
C ALA A 46 -9.26 -14.02 1.97
N ASN A 47 -8.63 -15.19 2.01
CA ASN A 47 -9.21 -16.46 2.48
C ASN A 47 -9.63 -16.51 3.96
N THR A 48 -9.09 -15.65 4.83
CA THR A 48 -9.40 -15.66 6.28
C THR A 48 -9.72 -14.27 6.81
N ALA A 49 -10.54 -14.19 7.87
CA ALA A 49 -10.84 -12.91 8.53
C ALA A 49 -9.57 -12.14 8.92
N ARG A 50 -8.53 -12.85 9.39
CA ARG A 50 -7.21 -12.27 9.68
C ARG A 50 -6.54 -11.69 8.44
N ALA A 51 -6.52 -12.43 7.34
CA ALA A 51 -5.94 -11.97 6.08
C ALA A 51 -6.69 -10.75 5.50
N ARG A 52 -8.02 -10.72 5.60
CA ARG A 52 -8.84 -9.57 5.19
C ARG A 52 -8.50 -8.32 6.01
N THR A 53 -8.32 -8.46 7.32
CA THR A 53 -7.90 -7.35 8.18
C THR A 53 -6.49 -6.89 7.83
N GLN A 54 -5.53 -7.80 7.68
CA GLN A 54 -4.17 -7.46 7.29
C GLN A 54 -4.11 -6.75 5.93
N CYS A 55 -4.87 -7.21 4.94
CA CYS A 55 -4.99 -6.55 3.64
C CYS A 55 -5.45 -5.09 3.79
N ARG A 56 -6.51 -4.83 4.56
CA ARG A 56 -7.01 -3.46 4.77
C ARG A 56 -6.02 -2.55 5.49
N GLU A 57 -5.33 -3.07 6.51
CA GLU A 57 -4.32 -2.29 7.23
C GLU A 57 -3.12 -1.96 6.34
N GLU A 58 -2.72 -2.87 5.47
CA GLU A 58 -1.65 -2.61 4.49
C GLU A 58 -2.06 -1.59 3.43
N VAL A 59 -3.30 -1.65 2.95
CA VAL A 59 -3.82 -0.62 2.03
C VAL A 59 -3.79 0.76 2.69
N LYS A 60 -4.27 0.89 3.93
CA LYS A 60 -4.23 2.15 4.69
C LYS A 60 -2.81 2.63 5.00
N ALA A 61 -1.87 1.70 5.18
CA ALA A 61 -0.48 2.05 5.48
C ALA A 61 0.29 2.51 4.23
N ARG A 62 -0.08 1.99 3.04
CA ARG A 62 0.63 2.27 1.79
C ARG A 62 -0.01 3.38 0.96
N TYR A 63 -1.33 3.52 1.01
CA TYR A 63 -2.07 4.39 0.10
C TYR A 63 -2.83 5.46 0.85
N ARG A 64 -2.89 6.65 0.25
CA ARG A 64 -3.78 7.73 0.68
C ARG A 64 -4.63 8.22 -0.49
N ILE A 65 -5.82 8.72 -0.19
CA ILE A 65 -6.67 9.37 -1.18
C ILE A 65 -6.05 10.72 -1.54
N GLY A 66 -5.82 10.94 -2.84
CA GLY A 66 -5.27 12.16 -3.40
C GLY A 66 -5.58 12.25 -4.88
N LYS A 67 -4.54 12.29 -5.71
CA LYS A 67 -4.67 12.29 -7.17
C LYS A 67 -4.72 10.87 -7.74
N THR A 68 -5.36 10.70 -8.89
CA THR A 68 -5.34 9.45 -9.64
C THR A 68 -3.91 9.04 -9.97
N ASP A 69 -3.56 7.81 -9.60
CA ASP A 69 -2.30 7.22 -10.02
C ASP A 69 -2.48 6.43 -11.31
N ARG A 70 -1.85 6.88 -12.39
CA ARG A 70 -1.89 6.18 -13.68
C ARG A 70 -0.92 5.01 -13.77
N SER A 71 -0.01 4.87 -12.80
CA SER A 71 0.95 3.77 -12.72
C SER A 71 0.47 2.60 -11.85
N LEU A 72 -0.64 2.75 -11.15
CA LEU A 72 -1.25 1.68 -10.37
C LEU A 72 -1.72 0.57 -11.30
N ASP A 73 -1.21 -0.65 -11.13
CA ASP A 73 -1.66 -1.84 -11.88
C ASP A 73 -3.09 -2.18 -11.44
N CYS A 74 -4.08 -1.70 -12.18
CA CYS A 74 -5.47 -2.09 -12.01
C CYS A 74 -5.89 -2.97 -13.18
N ARG A 75 -6.47 -4.13 -12.87
CA ARG A 75 -6.78 -5.17 -13.83
C ARG A 75 -8.13 -5.80 -13.52
N THR A 76 -8.84 -6.17 -14.57
CA THR A 76 -10.18 -6.77 -14.49
C THR A 76 -10.22 -8.05 -15.29
N PHE A 77 -10.58 -9.15 -14.62
CA PHE A 77 -10.81 -10.44 -15.26
C PHE A 77 -12.06 -11.08 -14.66
N SER A 78 -12.89 -11.71 -15.49
CA SER A 78 -14.09 -12.41 -15.06
C SER A 78 -15.01 -11.58 -14.15
N GLY A 79 -15.12 -10.27 -14.42
CA GLY A 79 -15.94 -9.32 -13.65
C GLY A 79 -15.32 -8.88 -12.32
N VAL A 80 -14.12 -9.36 -11.97
CA VAL A 80 -13.40 -8.98 -10.76
C VAL A 80 -12.32 -7.97 -11.09
N THR A 81 -12.37 -6.82 -10.44
CA THR A 81 -11.34 -5.77 -10.55
C THR A 81 -10.49 -5.76 -9.29
N VAL A 82 -9.17 -5.77 -9.49
CA VAL A 82 -8.18 -5.60 -8.41
C VAL A 82 -7.12 -4.59 -8.83
N CYS A 83 -6.50 -3.95 -7.85
CA CYS A 83 -5.41 -3.01 -8.04
C CYS A 83 -4.19 -3.38 -7.18
N GLY A 84 -3.01 -3.02 -7.67
CA GLY A 84 -1.74 -3.22 -6.98
C GLY A 84 -1.36 -4.69 -6.81
N THR A 85 -0.43 -4.94 -5.90
CA THR A 85 0.07 -6.29 -5.63
C THR A 85 -0.92 -7.07 -4.76
N LEU A 86 -1.25 -8.29 -5.17
CA LEU A 86 -2.11 -9.20 -4.40
C LEU A 86 -1.29 -9.99 -3.39
N ARG A 87 -1.82 -10.13 -2.17
CA ARG A 87 -1.25 -11.03 -1.17
C ARG A 87 -1.87 -12.41 -1.31
N LEU A 88 -1.29 -13.21 -2.18
CA LEU A 88 -1.70 -14.59 -2.38
C LEU A 88 -1.25 -15.49 -1.23
N SER A 89 -2.17 -16.31 -0.73
CA SER A 89 -1.92 -17.45 0.12
C SER A 89 -1.14 -18.54 -0.63
N LYS A 90 -0.80 -19.63 0.07
CA LYS A 90 -0.14 -20.78 -0.57
C LYS A 90 -1.05 -21.45 -1.62
N ALA A 91 -2.34 -21.57 -1.33
CA ALA A 91 -3.30 -22.20 -2.24
C ALA A 91 -3.53 -21.36 -3.50
N GLU A 92 -3.67 -20.04 -3.37
CA GLU A 92 -3.85 -19.13 -4.52
C GLU A 92 -2.61 -19.10 -5.43
N ARG A 93 -1.40 -19.19 -4.85
CA ARG A 93 -0.16 -19.32 -5.63
C ARG A 93 -0.12 -20.63 -6.42
N GLN A 94 -0.48 -21.75 -5.79
CA GLN A 94 -0.57 -23.03 -6.48
C GLN A 94 -1.61 -22.97 -7.61
N CYS A 95 -2.81 -22.43 -7.34
CA CYS A 95 -3.83 -22.21 -8.37
C CYS A 95 -3.30 -21.38 -9.54
N THR A 96 -2.51 -20.34 -9.25
CA THR A 96 -1.92 -19.48 -10.28
C THR A 96 -0.94 -20.27 -11.14
N GLU A 97 -0.05 -21.05 -10.52
CA GLU A 97 0.90 -21.93 -11.21
C GLU A 97 0.15 -22.96 -12.09
N ASP A 98 -0.79 -23.72 -11.51
CA ASP A 98 -1.57 -24.74 -12.21
C ASP A 98 -2.36 -24.16 -13.40
N SER A 99 -2.95 -22.98 -13.22
CA SER A 99 -3.69 -22.28 -14.29
C SER A 99 -2.76 -21.81 -15.41
N THR A 100 -1.56 -21.35 -15.07
CA THR A 100 -0.57 -20.93 -16.06
C THR A 100 -0.03 -22.10 -16.88
N GLU A 101 0.18 -23.26 -16.25
CA GLU A 101 0.56 -24.49 -16.96
C GLU A 101 -0.52 -24.96 -17.94
N GLN A 102 -1.79 -24.66 -17.64
CA GLN A 102 -2.94 -24.92 -18.51
C GLN A 102 -3.14 -23.83 -19.60
N GLY A 103 -2.25 -22.85 -19.70
CA GLY A 103 -2.24 -21.84 -20.76
C GLY A 103 -2.96 -20.54 -20.42
N VAL A 104 -3.40 -20.34 -19.17
CA VAL A 104 -3.94 -19.04 -18.72
C VAL A 104 -2.78 -18.06 -18.49
N SER A 105 -2.92 -16.81 -18.92
CA SER A 105 -1.88 -15.79 -18.62
C SER A 105 -1.74 -15.58 -17.12
N PHE A 106 -0.51 -15.38 -16.62
CA PHE A 106 -0.25 -15.14 -15.20
C PHE A 106 -1.14 -14.05 -14.61
N ARG A 107 -1.27 -12.89 -15.27
CA ARG A 107 -2.11 -11.78 -14.77
C ARG A 107 -3.58 -12.15 -14.62
N ARG A 108 -4.11 -12.99 -15.51
CA ARG A 108 -5.49 -13.48 -15.41
C ARG A 108 -5.62 -14.49 -14.27
N ALA A 109 -4.72 -15.47 -14.24
CA ALA A 109 -4.69 -16.50 -13.21
C ALA A 109 -4.55 -15.89 -11.80
N GLU A 110 -3.69 -14.88 -11.62
CA GLU A 110 -3.49 -14.20 -10.34
C GLU A 110 -4.79 -13.57 -9.81
N VAL A 111 -5.60 -12.96 -10.68
CA VAL A 111 -6.88 -12.32 -10.31
C VAL A 111 -7.95 -13.37 -10.04
N GLU A 112 -8.10 -14.33 -10.96
CA GLU A 112 -9.14 -15.35 -10.85
C GLU A 112 -8.90 -16.26 -9.64
N CYS A 113 -7.66 -16.71 -9.42
CA CYS A 113 -7.32 -17.51 -8.25
C CYS A 113 -7.48 -16.73 -6.95
N TYR A 114 -7.08 -15.46 -6.89
CA TYR A 114 -7.30 -14.65 -5.69
C TYR A 114 -8.78 -14.47 -5.37
N ALA A 115 -9.63 -14.35 -6.39
CA ALA A 115 -11.06 -14.07 -6.21
C ALA A 115 -11.92 -15.31 -5.94
N PHE A 116 -11.50 -16.48 -6.44
CA PHE A 116 -12.34 -17.68 -6.52
C PHE A 116 -11.76 -18.93 -5.84
N SER A 117 -10.60 -18.85 -5.17
CA SER A 117 -10.01 -19.99 -4.43
C SER A 117 -10.72 -20.35 -3.13
#